data_AF-A0A151BS95-F1
#
_entry.id   AF-A0A151BS95-F1
#
_cell.length_a   1.000
_cell.length_b   1.000
_cell.length_c   1.000
_cell.angle_alpha   90.00
_cell.angle_beta   90.00
_cell.angle_gamma   90.00
#
_symmetry.space_group_name_H-M   'P 1'
#
loop_
_entity.id
_entity.type
_entity.pdbx_description
1 polymer ?
#
loop_
_entity_poly.entity_id
_entity_poly.type
_entity_poly.pdbx_seq_one_letter_code
_entity_poly.pdbx_strand_id
1 'polypeptide(L)' 'MVEYVNIPIPKPLYERLVESLKGSGYRSATEYIIFLIRRVLPDLESEETERRLRALGYIE' A
#
# COMPACT_ATOMS: atom_id res chain seq x y z
N MET A 1 -19.62 -11.40 -1.96
CA MET A 1 -19.46 -9.93 -1.84
C MET A 1 -18.08 -9.67 -1.31
N VAL A 2 -17.41 -8.57 -1.69
CA VAL A 2 -16.12 -8.20 -1.08
C VAL A 2 -16.41 -7.48 0.22
N GLU A 3 -15.82 -7.95 1.32
CA GLU A 3 -15.89 -7.30 2.63
C GLU A 3 -14.75 -6.29 2.75
N TYR A 4 -15.04 -5.11 3.32
CA TYR A 4 -14.07 -4.04 3.50
C TYR A 4 -13.83 -3.78 4.98
N VAL A 5 -12.60 -3.39 5.31
CA VAL A 5 -12.19 -3.00 6.65
C VAL A 5 -11.81 -1.53 6.67
N ASN A 6 -12.00 -0.87 7.82
CA ASN A 6 -11.57 0.51 8.03
C ASN A 6 -10.17 0.54 8.66
N ILE A 7 -9.28 1.36 8.11
CA ILE A 7 -7.93 1.58 8.64
C ILE A 7 -7.82 3.05 9.02
N PRO A 8 -7.50 3.40 10.28
CA PRO A 8 -7.24 4.78 10.65
C PRO A 8 -5.92 5.25 10.01
N ILE A 9 -6.00 6.33 9.23
CA ILE A 9 -4.85 6.97 8.59
C ILE A 9 -4.80 8.42 9.07
N PRO A 10 -3.62 8.95 9.48
CA PRO A 10 -3.50 10.37 9.79
C PRO A 10 -4.00 11.24 8.64
N LYS A 11 -4.98 12.12 8.92
CA LYS A 11 -5.60 12.97 7.91
C LYS A 11 -4.59 13.71 7.02
N PRO A 12 -3.52 14.32 7.55
CA PRO A 12 -2.52 15.00 6.71
C PRO A 12 -1.82 14.06 5.72
N LEU A 13 -1.61 12.79 6.09
CA LEU A 13 -0.97 11.80 5.22
C LEU A 13 -1.91 11.42 4.06
N TYR A 14 -3.18 11.19 4.38
CA TYR A 14 -4.20 10.85 3.38
C TYR A 14 -4.42 12.00 2.40
N GLU A 15 -4.51 13.24 2.88
CA GLU A 15 -4.69 14.42 2.02
C GLU A 15 -3.51 14.63 1.07
N ARG A 16 -2.28 14.48 1.57
CA ARG A 16 -1.07 14.53 0.72
C ARG A 16 -1.08 13.46 -0.36
N LEU A 17 -1.54 12.25 -0.02
CA LEU A 17 -1.69 11.18 -1.00
C LEU A 17 -2.72 11.55 -2.08
N VAL A 18 -3.92 11.99 -1.67
CA VAL A 18 -4.98 12.40 -2.61
C VAL A 18 -4.50 13.50 -3.55
N GLU A 19 -3.80 14.51 -3.03
CA GLU A 19 -3.23 15.59 -3.83
C GLU A 19 -2.22 15.07 -4.85
N SER A 20 -1.34 14.16 -4.43
CA SER A 20 -0.31 13.58 -5.30
C SER A 20 -0.87 12.68 -6.41
N LEU A 21 -2.10 12.18 -6.25
CA LEU A 21 -2.79 11.35 -7.24
C LEU A 21 -3.57 12.17 -8.28
N LYS A 22 -3.65 13.50 -8.15
CA LYS A 22 -4.33 14.33 -9.15
C LYS A 22 -3.63 14.20 -10.51
N GLY A 23 -4.38 13.81 -11.53
CA GLY A 23 -3.86 13.62 -12.89
C GLY A 23 -3.11 12.30 -13.13
N SER A 24 -3.02 11.41 -12.14
CA SER A 24 -2.30 10.13 -12.28
C SER A 24 -3.10 9.00 -12.94
N GLY A 25 -4.39 9.21 -13.21
CA GLY A 25 -5.31 8.19 -13.73
C GLY A 25 -5.93 7.26 -12.67
N TYR A 26 -5.53 7.36 -11.40
CA TYR A 26 -6.20 6.64 -10.31
C TYR A 26 -7.52 7.33 -9.96
N ARG A 27 -8.57 6.53 -9.75
CA ARG A 27 -9.93 6.99 -9.42
C ARG A 27 -10.07 7.38 -7.96
N SER A 28 -9.20 6.88 -7.09
CA SER A 28 -9.20 7.19 -5.65
C SER A 28 -7.88 6.82 -4.98
N ALA A 29 -7.64 7.38 -3.79
CA ALA A 29 -6.56 6.93 -2.92
C ALA A 29 -6.70 5.45 -2.53
N THR A 30 -7.93 4.98 -2.31
CA THR A 30 -8.20 3.56 -2.00
C THR A 30 -7.73 2.62 -3.09
N GLU A 31 -7.98 2.96 -4.37
CA GLU A 31 -7.51 2.16 -5.50
C GLU A 31 -5.99 2.08 -5.53
N TYR A 32 -5.31 3.20 -5.28
CA TYR A 32 -3.86 3.24 -5.22
C TYR A 32 -3.30 2.43 -4.04
N ILE A 33 -3.91 2.54 -2.86
CA ILE A 33 -3.53 1.75 -1.67
C ILE A 33 -3.69 0.26 -1.95
N ILE A 34 -4.80 -0.16 -2.57
CA ILE A 34 -5.01 -1.55 -2.98
C ILE A 34 -3.92 -2.01 -3.96
N PHE A 35 -3.57 -1.16 -4.94
CA PHE A 35 -2.47 -1.46 -5.86
C PHE A 35 -1.14 -1.65 -5.13
N LEU A 36 -0.80 -0.76 -4.19
CA LEU A 36 0.44 -0.86 -3.40
C LEU A 36 0.47 -2.15 -2.57
N ILE A 37 -0.63 -2.47 -1.88
CA ILE A 37 -0.74 -3.70 -1.10
C ILE A 37 -0.51 -4.91 -2.01
N ARG A 38 -1.22 -5.00 -3.15
CA ARG A 38 -1.08 -6.11 -4.10
C ARG A 38 0.33 -6.24 -4.65
N ARG A 39 1.04 -5.12 -4.82
CA ARG A 39 2.41 -5.10 -5.33
C ARG A 39 3.40 -5.65 -4.30
N VAL A 40 3.24 -5.34 -3.02
CA VAL A 40 4.21 -5.66 -1.96
C VAL A 40 3.91 -6.98 -1.25
N LEU A 41 2.64 -7.39 -1.23
CA LEU A 41 2.19 -8.60 -0.51
C LEU A 41 2.96 -9.88 -0.90
N PRO A 42 3.27 -10.16 -2.18
CA PRO A 42 4.02 -11.37 -2.53
C PRO A 42 5.43 -11.43 -1.91
N ASP A 43 6.07 -10.27 -1.71
CA ASP A 43 7.39 -10.22 -1.08
C ASP A 43 7.28 -10.42 0.44
N LEU A 44 6.20 -9.93 1.06
CA LEU A 44 5.90 -10.16 2.48
C LEU A 44 5.52 -11.62 2.78
N GLU A 45 4.85 -12.29 1.84
CA GLU A 45 4.46 -13.71 1.92
C GLU A 45 5.58 -14.66 1.50
N SER A 46 6.76 -14.15 1.15
CA SER A 46 7.87 -14.98 0.71
C SER A 46 8.43 -15.86 1.85
N GLU A 47 8.62 -17.14 1.57
CA GLU A 47 9.35 -18.09 2.44
C GLU A 47 10.86 -17.82 2.46
N GLU A 48 11.37 -17.07 1.48
CA GLU A 48 12.76 -16.67 1.43
C GLU A 48 13.02 -15.55 2.45
N THR A 49 13.80 -15.87 3.50
CA THR A 49 13.99 -14.99 4.65
C THR A 49 14.54 -13.62 4.26
N GLU A 50 15.51 -13.57 3.34
CA GLU A 50 16.10 -12.31 2.88
C GLU A 50 15.06 -11.43 2.18
N ARG A 51 14.31 -12.01 1.24
CA ARG A 51 13.26 -11.28 0.50
C ARG A 51 12.19 -10.72 1.43
N ARG A 52 11.75 -11.52 2.41
CA ARG A 52 10.77 -11.09 3.41
C ARG A 52 11.31 -9.97 4.32
N LEU A 53 12.56 -10.09 4.78
CA LEU A 53 13.20 -9.06 5.62
C LEU A 53 13.36 -7.74 4.87
N ARG A 54 13.70 -7.79 3.57
CA ARG A 54 13.78 -6.61 2.70
C ARG A 54 12.41 -5.95 2.53
N ALA A 55 11.36 -6.73 2.28
CA ALA A 55 9.99 -6.22 2.16
C ALA A 55 9.46 -5.58 3.45
N LEU A 56 9.88 -6.07 4.61
CA LEU A 56 9.57 -5.52 5.92
C LEU A 56 10.42 -4.28 6.28
N GLY A 57 11.44 -3.95 5.49
CA GLY A 57 12.33 -2.82 5.72
C GLY A 57 13.43 -3.08 6.76
N TYR A 58 13.74 -4.34 7.07
CA TYR A 58 14.83 -4.69 8.00
C TYR A 58 16.22 -4.66 7.35
N ILE A 59 16.30 -4.77 6.03
CA ILE A 59 17.56 -4.80 5.26
C ILE A 59 17.41 -4.03 3.93
N GLU A 60 18.48 -3.37 3.48
CA GLU A 60 18.55 -2.53 2.26
C GLU A 60 19.10 -3.25 1.02
#